data_AF-A0A165XZW6-F1
#
_entry.id   AF-A0A165XZW6-F1
#
_cell.length_a   1.000
_cell.length_b   1.000
_cell.length_c   1.000
_cell.angle_alpha   90.00
_cell.angle_beta   90.00
_cell.angle_gamma   90.00
#
_symmetry.space_group_name_H-M   'P 1'
#
loop_
_entity.id
_entity.type
_entity.pdbx_description
1 polymer ?
#
loop_
_entity_poly.entity_id
_entity_poly.type
_entity_poly.pdbx_seq_one_letter_code
_entity_poly.pdbx_strand_id
1 'polypeptide(L)'
;MDHFKGGSSDGTFSYDPNGAFEHLAVGETATDTFTYTVTDSSGTSSTNTVTVTIDGANDAPVAEEVTVSTDEDSSVIITPDFSDADTSDTHSFSVDTSATAGSVTVNEDGDVLI
;
A
#
# COMPACT_ATOMS: atom_id res chain seq x y z
N MET A 1 -2.11 18.56 -2.90
CA MET A 1 -3.19 19.56 -3.07
C MET A 1 -4.12 19.35 -1.89
N ASP A 2 -4.41 20.40 -1.15
CA ASP A 2 -5.16 20.35 0.10
C ASP A 2 -6.56 19.73 -0.12
N HIS A 3 -6.85 18.63 0.59
CA HIS A 3 -8.13 17.91 0.53
C HIS A 3 -9.14 18.36 1.59
N PHE A 4 -8.86 19.41 2.38
CA PHE A 4 -9.82 19.94 3.35
C PHE A 4 -10.99 20.65 2.64
N LYS A 5 -12.21 20.12 2.81
CA LYS A 5 -13.45 20.84 2.50
C LYS A 5 -13.96 21.50 3.79
N GLY A 6 -13.86 22.82 3.86
CA GLY A 6 -14.33 23.61 5.00
C GLY A 6 -15.84 23.58 5.17
N GLY A 7 -16.29 22.94 6.25
CA GLY A 7 -17.22 23.42 7.27
C GLY A 7 -18.62 23.89 6.85
N SER A 8 -19.61 23.05 7.12
CA SER A 8 -20.96 23.49 7.49
C SER A 8 -20.92 24.39 8.74
N SER A 9 -21.95 25.21 8.97
CA SER A 9 -22.05 26.23 10.03
C SER A 9 -21.92 25.73 11.47
N ASP A 10 -21.67 24.44 11.67
CA ASP A 10 -21.53 23.72 12.93
C ASP A 10 -20.06 23.41 13.31
N GLY A 11 -19.08 23.72 12.44
CA GLY A 11 -17.66 23.54 12.74
C GLY A 11 -17.14 22.11 12.57
N THR A 12 -17.88 21.26 11.84
CA THR A 12 -17.42 19.91 11.48
C THR A 12 -16.43 19.95 10.30
N PHE A 13 -15.46 19.05 10.34
CA PHE A 13 -14.50 18.81 9.26
C PHE A 13 -14.35 17.31 9.04
N SER A 14 -14.09 16.92 7.79
CA SER A 14 -13.75 15.56 7.40
C SER A 14 -12.28 15.51 7.01
N TYR A 15 -11.57 14.49 7.49
CA TYR A 15 -10.21 14.18 7.07
C TYR A 15 -10.26 12.92 6.20
N ASP A 16 -9.64 12.99 5.03
CA ASP A 16 -9.45 11.87 4.12
C ASP A 16 -7.96 11.81 3.76
N PRO A 17 -7.22 10.77 4.20
CA PRO A 17 -5.81 10.61 3.85
C PRO A 17 -5.60 10.38 2.35
N ASN A 18 -6.65 10.04 1.58
CA ASN A 18 -6.62 9.83 0.14
C ASN A 18 -5.48 8.88 -0.29
N GLY A 19 -5.31 7.78 0.43
CA GLY A 19 -4.31 6.76 0.16
C GLY A 19 -2.85 7.18 0.42
N ALA A 20 -2.60 8.31 1.09
CA ALA A 20 -1.23 8.76 1.35
C ALA A 20 -0.44 7.84 2.31
N PHE A 21 -1.14 6.98 3.05
CA PHE A 21 -0.59 6.15 4.11
C PHE A 21 -0.85 4.64 3.92
N GLU A 22 -1.26 4.20 2.72
CA GLU A 22 -1.46 2.77 2.43
C GLU A 22 -0.16 1.93 2.52
N HIS A 23 0.99 2.58 2.73
CA HIS A 23 2.26 1.89 2.89
C HIS A 23 2.56 1.43 4.32
N LEU A 24 1.71 1.83 5.28
CA LEU A 24 1.88 1.55 6.70
C LEU A 24 1.30 0.18 7.05
N ALA A 25 2.17 -0.73 7.46
CA ALA A 25 1.78 -2.05 7.92
C ALA A 25 1.17 -2.03 9.33
N VAL A 26 0.58 -3.15 9.78
CA VAL A 26 0.05 -3.30 11.14
C VAL A 26 1.13 -3.01 12.19
N GLY A 27 0.84 -2.04 13.06
CA GLY A 27 1.74 -1.61 14.12
C GLY A 27 2.64 -0.44 13.75
N GLU A 28 2.64 -0.02 12.48
CA GLU A 28 3.23 1.23 12.04
C GLU A 28 2.26 2.39 12.25
N THR A 29 2.79 3.59 12.44
CA THR A 29 1.98 4.80 12.64
C THR A 29 2.61 6.00 11.95
N ALA A 30 1.76 6.90 11.48
CA ALA A 30 2.15 8.22 11.00
C ALA A 30 1.31 9.30 11.67
N THR A 31 1.74 10.55 11.54
CA THR A 31 0.95 11.70 11.97
C THR A 31 0.79 12.68 10.82
N ASP A 32 -0.42 13.23 10.68
CA ASP A 32 -0.71 14.37 9.83
C ASP A 32 -1.23 15.53 10.67
N THR A 33 -0.99 16.77 10.24
CA THR A 33 -1.38 17.95 11.01
C THR A 33 -1.96 19.03 10.13
N PHE A 34 -2.98 19.70 10.64
CA PHE A 34 -3.55 20.89 10.01
C PHE A 34 -3.94 21.91 11.08
N THR A 35 -4.19 23.14 10.68
CA THR A 35 -4.60 24.21 11.61
C THR A 35 -6.02 24.65 11.33
N TYR A 36 -6.73 25.08 12.36
CA TYR A 36 -8.01 25.75 12.23
C TYR A 36 -7.96 27.11 12.92
N THR A 37 -8.73 28.06 12.40
CA THR A 37 -8.86 29.40 12.97
C THR A 37 -10.33 29.70 13.24
N VAL A 38 -10.63 30.16 14.45
CA VAL A 38 -11.96 30.62 14.86
C VAL A 38 -11.91 32.12 15.02
N THR A 39 -12.85 32.83 14.37
CA THR A 39 -13.00 34.28 14.47
C THR A 39 -14.37 34.61 15.08
N ASP A 40 -14.39 35.47 16.10
CA ASP A 40 -15.64 35.94 16.72
C ASP A 40 -16.33 37.04 15.91
N SER A 41 -17.53 37.44 16.32
CA SER A 41 -18.29 38.51 15.66
C SER A 41 -17.64 39.89 15.77
N SER A 42 -16.65 40.05 16.64
CA SER A 42 -15.88 41.29 16.83
C SER A 42 -14.63 41.32 15.95
N GLY A 43 -14.33 40.23 15.23
CA GLY A 43 -13.16 40.10 14.36
C GLY A 43 -11.91 39.58 15.08
N THR A 44 -12.01 39.12 16.32
CA THR A 44 -10.88 38.52 17.06
C THR A 44 -10.73 37.06 16.67
N SER A 45 -9.50 36.64 16.33
CA SER A 45 -9.21 35.27 15.88
C SER A 45 -8.33 34.50 16.86
N SER A 46 -8.52 33.18 16.91
CA SER A 46 -7.66 32.21 17.60
C SER A 46 -7.37 31.03 16.68
N THR A 47 -6.11 30.59 16.62
CA THR A 47 -5.65 29.48 15.77
C THR A 47 -5.11 28.34 16.62
N ASN A 48 -5.42 27.10 16.26
CA ASN A 48 -4.88 25.92 16.91
C ASN A 48 -4.61 24.80 15.90
N THR A 49 -3.81 23.81 16.30
CA THR A 49 -3.41 22.67 15.47
C THR A 49 -4.23 21.43 15.81
N VAL A 50 -4.69 20.73 14.78
CA VAL A 50 -5.19 19.36 14.85
C VAL A 50 -4.04 18.43 14.50
N THR A 51 -3.87 17.38 15.30
CA THR A 51 -2.98 16.25 15.01
C THR A 51 -3.84 15.03 14.79
N VAL A 52 -3.67 14.40 13.63
CA VAL A 52 -4.28 13.12 13.26
C VAL A 52 -3.20 12.06 13.39
N THR A 53 -3.48 11.00 14.14
CA THR A 53 -2.67 9.78 14.14
C THR A 53 -3.28 8.81 13.16
N ILE A 54 -2.47 8.27 12.26
CA ILE A 54 -2.84 7.26 11.28
C ILE A 54 -2.20 5.95 11.73
N ASP A 55 -3.03 4.96 12.01
CA ASP A 55 -2.59 3.60 12.31
C ASP A 55 -2.57 2.80 11.00
N GLY A 56 -1.48 2.07 10.77
CA GLY A 56 -1.33 1.19 9.62
C GLY A 56 -2.28 -0.01 9.65
N ALA A 57 -2.58 -0.55 8.47
CA ALA A 57 -3.37 -1.74 8.26
C ALA A 57 -2.51 -2.83 7.59
N ASN A 58 -3.06 -4.03 7.37
CA ASN A 58 -2.40 -5.00 6.52
C ASN A 58 -3.18 -5.08 5.22
N ASP A 59 -2.53 -4.78 4.13
CA ASP A 59 -2.99 -5.02 2.77
C ASP A 59 -2.43 -6.36 2.28
N ALA A 60 -3.24 -7.13 1.56
CA ALA A 60 -2.79 -8.43 1.07
C ALA A 60 -1.99 -8.26 -0.23
N PRO A 61 -0.94 -9.06 -0.47
CA PRO A 61 -0.23 -9.02 -1.74
C PRO A 61 -1.14 -9.45 -2.89
N VAL A 62 -0.92 -8.84 -4.05
CA VAL A 62 -1.61 -9.13 -5.31
C VAL A 62 -0.61 -9.75 -6.28
N ALA A 63 -0.81 -11.02 -6.64
CA ALA A 63 0.01 -11.71 -7.64
C ALA A 63 -0.38 -11.27 -9.06
N GLU A 64 0.62 -11.06 -9.91
CA GLU A 64 0.46 -10.65 -11.30
C GLU A 64 0.72 -11.81 -12.27
N GLU A 65 0.06 -11.79 -13.42
CA GLU A 65 0.23 -12.84 -14.44
C GLU A 65 1.61 -12.73 -15.11
N VAL A 66 2.39 -13.80 -15.05
CA VAL A 66 3.67 -13.92 -15.75
C VAL A 66 3.52 -14.88 -16.91
N THR A 67 3.65 -14.38 -18.14
CA THR A 67 3.67 -15.20 -19.36
C THR A 67 5.06 -15.21 -19.96
N VAL A 68 5.58 -16.41 -20.20
CA VAL A 68 6.87 -16.62 -20.90
C VAL A 68 6.71 -17.67 -21.99
N SER A 69 7.62 -17.63 -22.96
CA SER A 69 7.77 -18.66 -23.99
C SER A 69 9.24 -19.04 -24.13
N THR A 70 9.50 -20.32 -24.34
CA THR A 70 10.81 -20.88 -24.66
C THR A 70 10.63 -21.96 -25.73
N ASP A 71 11.68 -22.24 -26.49
CA ASP A 71 11.71 -23.38 -27.40
C ASP A 71 11.93 -24.68 -26.61
N GLU A 72 11.55 -25.82 -27.18
CA GLU A 72 11.57 -27.15 -26.55
C GLU A 72 12.95 -27.61 -26.06
N ASP A 73 14.01 -27.00 -26.57
CA ASP A 73 15.40 -27.29 -26.25
C ASP A 73 16.06 -26.21 -25.36
N SER A 74 15.28 -25.25 -24.85
CA SER A 74 15.78 -24.10 -24.09
C SER A 74 15.10 -23.99 -22.74
N SER A 75 15.89 -23.78 -21.69
CA SER A 75 15.37 -23.46 -20.36
C SER A 75 15.05 -21.98 -20.21
N VAL A 76 14.05 -21.65 -19.42
CA VAL A 76 13.69 -20.26 -19.07
C VAL A 76 13.65 -20.05 -17.56
N ILE A 77 14.19 -18.92 -17.12
CA ILE A 77 14.06 -18.45 -15.74
C ILE A 77 12.81 -17.56 -15.67
N ILE A 78 11.94 -17.85 -14.71
CA ILE A 78 10.72 -17.12 -14.43
C ILE A 78 10.80 -16.60 -13.00
N THR A 79 10.66 -15.29 -12.85
CA THR A 79 10.54 -14.63 -11.55
C THR A 79 9.07 -14.32 -11.30
N PRO A 80 8.48 -14.70 -10.15
CA PRO A 80 7.13 -14.29 -9.78
C PRO A 80 7.00 -12.76 -9.76
N ASP A 81 5.86 -12.25 -10.20
CA ASP A 81 5.54 -10.82 -10.13
C ASP A 81 4.34 -10.61 -9.21
N PHE A 82 4.42 -9.57 -8.38
CA PHE A 82 3.39 -9.21 -7.40
C PHE A 82 3.56 -7.77 -6.92
N SER A 83 2.51 -7.24 -6.30
CA SER A 83 2.55 -5.98 -5.58
C SER A 83 2.03 -6.16 -4.16
N ASP A 84 2.53 -5.34 -3.25
CA ASP A 84 2.03 -5.19 -1.90
C ASP A 84 2.12 -3.71 -1.52
N ALA A 85 1.10 -3.18 -0.87
CA ALA A 85 1.11 -1.80 -0.42
C ALA A 85 2.02 -1.64 0.80
N ASP A 86 2.06 -2.64 1.68
CA ASP A 86 2.81 -2.63 2.93
C ASP A 86 4.31 -2.78 2.68
N THR A 87 5.06 -1.70 2.92
CA THR A 87 6.48 -1.64 2.54
C THR A 87 7.42 -2.42 3.46
N SER A 88 6.94 -2.82 4.63
CA SER A 88 7.70 -3.59 5.62
C SER A 88 7.33 -5.08 5.66
N ASP A 89 6.42 -5.52 4.79
CA ASP A 89 6.02 -6.92 4.68
C ASP A 89 7.13 -7.81 4.11
N THR A 90 7.07 -9.08 4.49
CA THR A 90 7.93 -10.14 3.95
C THR A 90 7.09 -11.19 3.27
N HIS A 91 7.50 -11.60 2.08
CA HIS A 91 6.72 -12.51 1.23
C HIS A 91 7.35 -13.90 1.15
N SER A 92 6.52 -14.91 0.91
CA SER A 92 6.94 -16.28 0.67
C SER A 92 6.23 -16.84 -0.54
N PHE A 93 6.90 -17.72 -1.27
CA PHE A 93 6.42 -18.24 -2.55
C PHE A 93 6.37 -19.77 -2.53
N SER A 94 5.40 -20.31 -3.26
CA SER A 94 5.29 -21.74 -3.51
C SER A 94 4.87 -21.96 -4.95
N VAL A 95 5.34 -23.06 -5.56
CA VAL A 95 5.07 -23.38 -6.95
C VAL A 95 4.37 -24.73 -7.01
N ASP A 96 3.20 -24.77 -7.64
CA ASP A 96 2.50 -26.02 -7.94
C ASP A 96 2.89 -26.50 -9.34
N THR A 97 3.59 -27.63 -9.39
CA THR A 97 4.10 -28.24 -10.62
C THR A 97 3.28 -29.45 -11.05
N SER A 98 2.15 -29.72 -10.37
CA SER A 98 1.35 -30.93 -10.60
C SER A 98 0.75 -31.01 -12.01
N ALA A 99 0.58 -29.88 -12.69
CA ALA A 99 0.03 -29.80 -14.04
C ALA A 99 1.09 -29.70 -15.16
N THR A 100 2.38 -29.65 -14.84
CA THR A 100 3.43 -29.46 -15.86
C THR A 100 3.80 -30.77 -16.54
N ALA A 101 3.93 -30.75 -17.88
CA ALA A 101 4.46 -31.89 -18.63
C ALA A 101 6.01 -31.95 -18.62
N GLY A 102 6.66 -30.80 -18.41
CA GLY A 102 8.10 -30.66 -18.27
C GLY A 102 8.58 -30.78 -16.82
N SER A 103 9.82 -30.37 -16.60
CA SER A 103 10.41 -30.24 -15.25
C SER A 103 10.34 -28.79 -14.81
N VAL A 104 10.11 -28.57 -13.52
CA VAL A 104 10.19 -27.25 -12.90
C VAL A 104 11.06 -27.36 -11.67
N THR A 105 12.08 -26.52 -11.59
CA THR A 105 12.97 -26.41 -10.42
C THR A 105 12.78 -25.06 -9.78
N VAL A 106 12.56 -25.04 -8.46
CA VAL A 106 12.46 -23.81 -7.67
C VAL A 106 13.79 -23.59 -6.97
N ASN A 107 14.41 -22.44 -7.19
CA ASN A 107 15.64 -22.05 -6.51
C ASN A 107 15.33 -21.45 -5.13
N GLU A 108 16.34 -21.39 -4.24
CA GLU A 108 16.18 -20.84 -2.87
C GLU A 108 15.72 -19.37 -2.85
N ASP A 109 15.94 -18.63 -3.94
CA ASP A 109 15.55 -17.23 -4.09
C ASP A 109 14.12 -17.04 -4.65
N GLY A 110 13.36 -18.13 -4.87
CA GLY A 110 11.99 -18.08 -5.39
C GLY A 110 11.88 -18.03 -6.93
N ASP A 111 13.01 -17.91 -7.64
CA ASP A 111 13.06 -18.05 -9.10
C ASP A 111 12.76 -19.49 -9.53
N VAL A 112 12.08 -19.60 -10.67
CA VAL A 112 11.64 -20.86 -11.26
C VAL A 112 12.37 -21.13 -12.57
N LEU A 113 13.08 -22.25 -12.67
CA LEU A 113 13.69 -22.72 -13.91
C LEU A 113 12.81 -23.82 -14.53
N ILE A 114 12.38 -23.61 -15.76
CA ILE A 114 11.61 -24.57 -16.56
C ILE A 114 12.45 -25.00 -17.75
#